data_AF-A0A534ZML8-F1
#
_entry.id   AF-A0A534ZML8-F1
#
_cell.length_a   1.000
_cell.length_b   1.000
_cell.length_c   1.000
_cell.angle_alpha   90.00
_cell.angle_beta   90.00
_cell.angle_gamma   90.00
#
_symmetry.space_group_name_H-M   'P 1'
#
loop_
_entity.id
_entity.type
_entity.pdbx_description
1 polymer ?
#
loop_
_entity_poly.entity_id
_entity_poly.type
_entity_poly.pdbx_seq_one_letter_code
_entity_poly.pdbx_strand_id
1 'polypeptide(L)'
;MGRETLEPQELLEVEDLERSRERALRTRVAVTAAILAVLASLSALQAERTAAESILSKNEAVLAQSRASDEWAYRQAKSIKLHLQELAPGGPADVERQRADIAASEERARAAEHERDEANRAATERFEQHHRFAVGTSLLQIAIVLETIAAVLDRRSLWWGGMAIGAVGALAFANGFVGLV
;
A
#
# COMPACT_ATOMS: atom_id res chain seq x y z
N MET A 1 -43.64 -33.03 -3.27
CA MET A 1 -44.71 -33.97 -3.65
C MET A 1 -44.34 -34.76 -4.92
N GLY A 2 -43.10 -35.26 -5.04
CA GLY A 2 -42.62 -35.89 -6.29
C GLY A 2 -41.42 -36.81 -6.16
N ARG A 3 -41.16 -37.36 -4.96
CA ARG A 3 -40.10 -38.37 -4.74
C ARG A 3 -40.66 -39.79 -4.50
N GLU A 4 -41.97 -39.94 -4.35
CA GLU A 4 -42.63 -41.20 -3.97
C GLU A 4 -43.08 -42.06 -5.16
N THR A 5 -42.97 -41.56 -6.40
CA THR A 5 -43.40 -42.26 -7.63
C THR A 5 -42.25 -42.69 -8.53
N LEU A 6 -41.00 -42.60 -8.05
CA LEU A 6 -39.81 -42.97 -8.82
C LEU A 6 -39.45 -44.43 -8.55
N GLU A 7 -39.09 -45.17 -9.59
CA GLU A 7 -38.57 -46.53 -9.45
C GLU A 7 -37.28 -46.51 -8.60
N PRO A 8 -36.96 -47.57 -7.83
CA PRO A 8 -35.76 -47.61 -6.99
C PRO A 8 -34.45 -47.33 -7.75
N GLN A 9 -34.42 -47.64 -9.05
CA GLN A 9 -33.30 -47.36 -9.95
C GLN A 9 -33.18 -45.87 -10.28
N GLU A 10 -34.30 -45.17 -10.49
CA GLU A 10 -34.33 -43.74 -10.79
C GLU A 10 -33.92 -42.90 -9.56
N LEU A 11 -34.28 -43.33 -8.35
CA LEU A 11 -33.85 -42.66 -7.11
C LEU A 11 -32.33 -42.73 -6.92
N LEU A 12 -31.71 -43.88 -7.19
CA LEU A 12 -30.25 -44.05 -7.14
C LEU A 12 -29.54 -43.18 -8.17
N GLU A 13 -30.08 -43.09 -9.39
CA GLU A 13 -29.52 -42.26 -10.45
C GLU A 13 -29.59 -40.77 -10.09
N VAL A 14 -30.71 -40.30 -9.51
CA VAL A 14 -30.85 -38.91 -9.05
C VAL A 14 -29.86 -38.60 -7.92
N GLU A 15 -29.68 -39.48 -6.94
CA GLU A 15 -28.71 -39.30 -5.84
C GLU A 15 -27.26 -39.26 -6.35
N ASP A 16 -26.89 -40.12 -7.30
CA ASP A 16 -25.55 -40.13 -7.89
C ASP A 16 -25.27 -38.88 -8.74
N LEU A 17 -26.28 -38.39 -9.47
CA LEU A 17 -26.21 -37.13 -10.20
C LEU A 17 -26.07 -35.93 -9.25
N GLU A 18 -26.82 -35.89 -8.14
CA GLU A 18 -26.71 -34.85 -7.11
C GLU A 18 -25.31 -34.85 -6.49
N ARG A 19 -24.80 -36.02 -6.05
CA ARG A 19 -23.43 -36.15 -5.51
C ARG A 19 -22.34 -35.79 -6.52
N SER A 20 -22.53 -36.12 -7.80
CA SER A 20 -21.60 -35.74 -8.88
C SER A 20 -21.55 -34.22 -9.08
N ARG A 21 -22.72 -33.56 -9.05
CA ARG A 21 -22.84 -32.10 -9.16
C ARG A 21 -22.21 -31.37 -7.98
N GLU A 22 -22.41 -31.84 -6.75
CA GLU A 22 -21.78 -31.28 -5.54
C GLU A 22 -20.26 -31.40 -5.59
N ARG A 23 -19.74 -32.58 -5.95
CA ARG A 23 -18.29 -32.79 -6.15
C ARG A 23 -17.72 -31.84 -7.20
N ALA A 24 -18.39 -31.70 -8.34
CA ALA A 24 -17.96 -30.79 -9.40
C ALA A 24 -17.95 -29.31 -8.95
N LEU A 25 -18.93 -28.88 -8.14
CA LEU A 25 -18.96 -27.52 -7.58
C LEU A 25 -17.78 -27.31 -6.64
N ARG A 26 -17.56 -28.22 -5.69
CA ARG A 26 -16.46 -28.12 -4.71
C ARG A 26 -15.09 -28.12 -5.38
N THR A 27 -14.87 -28.94 -6.40
CA THR A 27 -13.63 -28.93 -7.18
C THR A 27 -13.44 -27.58 -7.90
N ARG A 28 -14.49 -27.03 -8.52
CA ARG A 28 -14.40 -25.72 -9.20
C ARG A 28 -14.06 -24.60 -8.23
N VAL A 29 -14.74 -24.55 -7.10
CA VAL A 29 -14.51 -23.56 -6.03
C VAL A 29 -13.08 -23.69 -5.49
N ALA A 30 -12.58 -24.91 -5.26
CA ALA A 30 -11.21 -25.12 -4.79
C ALA A 30 -10.16 -24.61 -5.80
N VAL A 31 -10.37 -24.87 -7.09
CA VAL A 31 -9.45 -24.42 -8.14
C VAL A 31 -9.48 -22.89 -8.30
N THR A 32 -10.68 -22.28 -8.30
CA THR A 32 -10.79 -20.81 -8.38
C THR A 32 -10.15 -20.14 -7.17
N ALA A 33 -10.33 -20.70 -5.97
CA ALA A 33 -9.79 -20.13 -4.74
C ALA A 33 -8.27 -20.18 -4.74
N ALA A 34 -7.69 -21.28 -5.24
CA ALA A 34 -6.25 -21.42 -5.39
C ALA A 34 -5.67 -20.37 -6.35
N ILE A 35 -6.32 -20.14 -7.50
CA ILE A 35 -5.89 -19.12 -8.47
C ILE A 35 -5.97 -17.72 -7.85
N LEU A 36 -7.09 -17.38 -7.20
CA LEU A 36 -7.25 -16.09 -6.54
C LEU A 36 -6.24 -15.90 -5.40
N ALA A 37 -5.90 -16.96 -4.67
CA ALA A 37 -4.89 -16.92 -3.61
C ALA A 37 -3.50 -16.61 -4.13
N VAL A 38 -3.11 -17.18 -5.27
CA VAL A 38 -1.83 -16.84 -5.94
C VAL A 38 -1.82 -15.38 -6.37
N LEU A 39 -2.89 -14.89 -7.00
CA LEU A 39 -3.01 -13.48 -7.38
C LEU A 39 -2.98 -12.56 -6.15
N ALA A 40 -3.68 -12.92 -5.07
CA ALA A 40 -3.69 -12.16 -3.83
C ALA A 40 -2.30 -12.07 -3.21
N SER A 41 -1.55 -13.19 -3.21
CA SER A 41 -0.18 -13.24 -2.71
C SER A 41 0.76 -12.36 -3.53
N LEU A 42 0.67 -12.40 -4.86
CA LEU A 42 1.46 -11.52 -5.74
C LEU A 42 1.12 -10.05 -5.54
N SER A 43 -0.17 -9.73 -5.41
CA SER A 43 -0.65 -8.37 -5.12
C SER A 43 -0.15 -7.86 -3.77
N ALA A 44 -0.19 -8.71 -2.73
CA ALA A 44 0.29 -8.37 -1.41
C ALA A 44 1.80 -8.10 -1.40
N LEU A 45 2.60 -8.93 -2.07
CA LEU A 45 4.05 -8.72 -2.22
C LEU A 45 4.37 -7.38 -2.89
N GLN A 46 3.58 -7.01 -3.91
CA GLN A 46 3.80 -5.76 -4.63
C GLN A 46 3.39 -4.53 -3.80
N ALA A 47 2.28 -4.64 -3.05
CA ALA A 47 1.88 -3.64 -2.07
C ALA A 47 2.96 -3.47 -0.98
N GLU A 48 3.51 -4.56 -0.46
CA GLU A 48 4.52 -4.52 0.60
C GLU A 48 5.83 -3.88 0.11
N ARG A 49 6.28 -4.24 -1.10
CA ARG A 49 7.46 -3.63 -1.70
C ARG A 49 7.31 -2.11 -1.88
N THR A 50 6.19 -1.66 -2.42
CA THR A 50 5.93 -0.21 -2.65
C THR A 50 5.79 0.56 -1.33
N ALA A 51 5.21 -0.05 -0.30
CA ALA A 51 5.19 0.51 1.06
C ALA A 51 6.61 0.63 1.64
N ALA A 52 7.43 -0.41 1.52
CA ALA A 52 8.80 -0.40 2.03
C ALA A 52 9.63 0.72 1.37
N GLU A 53 9.54 0.87 0.04
CA GLU A 53 10.23 1.93 -0.69
C GLU A 53 9.70 3.33 -0.29
N SER A 54 8.39 3.50 -0.06
CA SER A 54 7.81 4.76 0.45
C SER A 54 8.31 5.11 1.85
N ILE A 55 8.39 4.12 2.75
CA ILE A 55 8.90 4.29 4.12
C ILE A 55 10.37 4.72 4.09
N LEU A 56 11.19 4.11 3.23
CA LEU A 56 12.59 4.50 3.08
C LEU A 56 12.73 5.97 2.65
N SER A 57 12.00 6.41 1.62
CA SER A 57 12.04 7.82 1.20
C SER A 57 11.46 8.78 2.24
N LYS A 58 10.46 8.36 3.03
CA LYS A 58 9.98 9.14 4.18
C LYS A 58 11.05 9.28 5.26
N ASN A 59 11.83 8.24 5.52
CA ASN A 59 12.95 8.31 6.48
C ASN A 59 14.05 9.26 5.99
N GLU A 60 14.36 9.25 4.70
CA GLU A 60 15.28 10.22 4.07
C GLU A 60 14.75 11.65 4.23
N ALA A 61 13.45 11.87 3.98
CA ALA A 61 12.83 13.18 4.16
C ALA A 61 12.89 13.65 5.63
N VAL A 62 12.66 12.75 6.59
CA VAL A 62 12.77 13.05 8.03
C VAL A 62 14.21 13.41 8.40
N LEU A 63 15.20 12.67 7.87
CA LEU A 63 16.61 12.97 8.09
C LEU A 63 16.99 14.34 7.52
N ALA A 64 16.57 14.65 6.30
CA ALA A 64 16.79 15.95 5.65
C ALA A 64 16.09 17.09 6.41
N GLN A 65 14.86 16.88 6.88
CA GLN A 65 14.14 17.82 7.74
C GLN A 65 14.90 18.08 9.06
N SER A 66 15.49 17.04 9.68
CA SER A 66 16.29 17.19 10.89
C SER A 66 17.52 18.06 10.60
N ARG A 67 18.26 17.79 9.52
CA ARG A 67 19.42 18.58 9.10
C ARG A 67 19.06 20.05 8.84
N ALA A 68 17.95 20.29 8.15
CA ALA A 68 17.45 21.65 7.91
C ALA A 68 17.12 22.37 9.22
N SER A 69 16.49 21.67 10.16
CA SER A 69 16.12 22.22 11.48
C SER A 69 17.37 22.57 12.29
N ASP A 70 18.40 21.71 12.25
CA ASP A 70 19.68 21.94 12.92
C ASP A 70 20.40 23.18 12.33
N GLU A 71 20.42 23.33 11.01
CA GLU A 71 21.03 24.49 10.34
C GLU A 71 20.25 25.78 10.63
N TRP A 72 18.91 25.75 10.61
CA TRP A 72 18.11 26.92 11.01
C TRP A 72 18.34 27.31 12.47
N ALA A 73 18.44 26.34 13.38
CA ALA A 73 18.77 26.58 14.78
C ALA A 73 20.17 27.17 14.93
N TYR A 74 21.17 26.63 14.20
CA TYR A 74 22.54 27.15 14.18
C TYR A 74 22.58 28.60 13.69
N ARG A 75 21.94 28.89 12.55
CA ARG A 75 21.79 30.23 11.98
C ARG A 75 21.14 31.18 12.97
N GLN A 76 20.05 30.77 13.61
CA GLN A 76 19.34 31.60 14.60
C GLN A 76 20.24 31.92 15.80
N ALA A 77 20.93 30.92 16.35
CA ALA A 77 21.85 31.10 17.47
C ALA A 77 23.00 32.05 17.11
N LYS A 78 23.61 31.90 15.93
CA LYS A 78 24.68 32.78 15.43
C LYS A 78 24.18 34.22 15.22
N SER A 79 23.00 34.38 14.63
CA SER A 79 22.39 35.71 14.41
C SER A 79 22.12 36.42 15.74
N ILE A 80 21.60 35.71 16.76
CA ILE A 80 21.38 36.28 18.10
C ILE A 80 22.72 36.66 18.74
N LYS A 81 23.74 35.80 18.64
CA LYS A 81 25.07 36.08 19.20
C LYS A 81 25.72 37.30 18.55
N LEU A 82 25.65 37.42 17.22
CA LEU A 82 26.17 38.58 16.51
C LEU A 82 25.44 39.86 16.93
N HIS A 83 24.11 39.82 17.01
CA HIS A 83 23.32 40.97 17.45
C HIS A 83 23.67 41.41 18.89
N LEU A 84 23.90 40.46 19.80
CA LEU A 84 24.33 40.75 21.16
C LEU A 84 25.74 41.38 21.20
N GLN A 85 26.65 40.93 20.34
CA GLN A 85 27.99 41.52 20.21
C GLN A 85 27.94 42.94 19.63
N GLU A 86 27.05 43.21 18.68
CA GLU A 86 26.81 44.54 18.12
C GLU A 86 26.33 45.55 19.18
N LEU A 87 25.61 45.08 20.21
CA LEU A 87 25.14 45.89 21.34
C LEU A 87 26.20 46.06 22.45
N ALA A 88 27.26 45.24 22.47
CA ALA A 88 28.25 45.23 23.53
C ALA A 88 29.34 46.30 23.34
N PRO A 89 29.84 46.93 24.42
CA PRO A 89 30.98 47.85 24.33
C PRO A 89 32.23 47.10 23.85
N GLY A 90 32.82 47.55 22.74
CA GLY A 90 33.94 46.89 22.06
C GLY A 90 33.58 46.25 20.71
N GLY A 91 32.29 46.04 20.44
CA GLY A 91 31.77 45.53 19.17
C GLY A 91 32.19 44.09 18.83
N PRO A 92 31.59 43.49 17.79
CA PRO A 92 31.95 42.17 17.29
C PRO A 92 33.34 42.16 16.63
N ALA A 93 34.15 41.15 16.97
CA ALA A 93 35.34 40.81 16.20
C ALA A 93 34.95 40.07 14.90
N ASP A 94 35.52 40.50 13.77
CA ASP A 94 35.40 39.86 12.46
C ASP A 94 33.93 39.63 12.00
N VAL A 95 33.18 40.74 11.89
CA VAL A 95 31.76 40.76 11.49
C VAL A 95 31.53 40.07 10.15
N GLU A 96 32.42 40.30 9.18
CA GLU A 96 32.28 39.79 7.83
C GLU A 96 32.29 38.26 7.83
N ARG A 97 33.24 37.64 8.55
CA ARG A 97 33.29 36.19 8.69
C ARG A 97 32.05 35.62 9.38
N GLN A 98 31.56 36.27 10.44
CA GLN A 98 30.35 35.79 11.12
C GLN A 98 29.10 35.89 10.22
N ARG A 99 28.97 36.95 9.42
CA ARG A 99 27.90 37.10 8.44
C ARG A 99 28.00 36.06 7.32
N ALA A 100 29.21 35.77 6.85
CA ALA A 100 29.47 34.71 5.88
C ALA A 100 29.08 33.33 6.44
N ASP A 101 29.44 33.00 7.68
CA ASP A 101 29.04 31.75 8.35
C ASP A 101 27.51 31.61 8.46
N ILE A 102 26.82 32.71 8.78
CA ILE A 102 25.35 32.77 8.86
C ILE A 102 24.72 32.50 7.48
N ALA A 103 25.23 33.16 6.43
CA ALA A 103 24.76 32.96 5.07
C ALA A 103 24.99 31.53 4.57
N ALA A 104 26.16 30.95 4.88
CA ALA A 104 26.49 29.56 4.52
C ALA A 104 25.60 28.54 5.26
N SER A 105 25.18 28.82 6.50
CA SER A 105 24.23 27.98 7.22
C SER A 105 22.82 28.08 6.63
N GLU A 106 22.40 29.27 6.21
CA GLU A 106 21.13 29.45 5.49
C GLU A 106 21.10 28.69 4.16
N GLU A 107 22.20 28.71 3.39
CA GLU A 107 22.31 27.93 2.17
C GLU A 107 22.22 26.42 2.43
N ARG A 108 22.92 25.92 3.45
CA ARG A 108 22.84 24.50 3.87
C ARG A 108 21.45 24.11 4.36
N ALA A 109 20.76 24.98 5.10
CA ALA A 109 19.38 24.76 5.53
C ALA A 109 18.44 24.62 4.32
N ARG A 110 18.52 25.54 3.35
CA ARG A 110 17.70 25.52 2.13
C ARG A 110 18.00 24.30 1.25
N ALA A 111 19.26 23.89 1.15
CA ALA A 111 19.63 22.68 0.43
C ALA A 111 19.02 21.42 1.06
N ALA A 112 19.05 21.31 2.39
CA ALA A 112 18.42 20.21 3.11
C ALA A 112 16.88 20.24 3.03
N GLU A 113 16.25 21.42 2.99
CA GLU A 113 14.81 21.55 2.73
C GLU A 113 14.44 21.07 1.33
N HIS A 114 15.30 21.32 0.33
CA HIS A 114 15.09 20.82 -1.02
C HIS A 114 15.17 19.29 -1.07
N GLU A 115 16.20 18.69 -0.46
CA GLU A 115 16.35 17.23 -0.34
C GLU A 115 15.14 16.60 0.36
N ARG A 116 14.64 17.23 1.43
CA ARG A 116 13.41 16.82 2.11
C ARG A 116 12.22 16.80 1.17
N ASP A 117 12.00 17.88 0.42
CA ASP A 117 10.82 18.03 -0.43
C ASP A 117 10.82 17.02 -1.59
N GLU A 118 11.98 16.75 -2.17
CA GLU A 118 12.15 15.70 -3.18
C GLU A 118 11.86 14.31 -2.61
N ALA A 119 12.47 13.97 -1.47
CA ALA A 119 12.27 12.68 -0.81
C ALA A 119 10.80 12.50 -0.38
N ASN A 120 10.14 13.55 0.10
CA ASN A 120 8.74 13.50 0.51
C ASN A 120 7.78 13.35 -0.68
N ARG A 121 8.09 13.98 -1.82
CA ARG A 121 7.33 13.80 -3.07
C ARG A 121 7.45 12.36 -3.55
N ALA A 122 8.67 11.85 -3.61
CA ALA A 122 8.93 10.47 -4.01
C ALA A 122 8.29 9.44 -3.05
N ALA A 123 8.19 9.75 -1.76
CA ALA A 123 7.49 8.91 -0.79
C ALA A 123 5.97 8.90 -1.02
N THR A 124 5.39 10.05 -1.35
CA THR A 124 3.94 10.20 -1.63
C THR A 124 3.54 9.42 -2.87
N GLU A 125 4.29 9.56 -3.97
CA GLU A 125 4.03 8.84 -5.22
C GLU A 125 4.06 7.31 -5.03
N ARG A 126 5.03 6.80 -4.26
CA ARG A 126 5.12 5.37 -3.94
C ARG A 126 4.00 4.90 -3.02
N PHE A 127 3.52 5.77 -2.12
CA PHE A 127 2.41 5.46 -1.24
C PHE A 127 1.08 5.32 -2.00
N GLU A 128 0.87 6.14 -3.04
CA GLU A 128 -0.29 6.00 -3.92
C GLU A 128 -0.27 4.66 -4.66
N GLN A 129 0.90 4.22 -5.13
CA GLN A 129 1.06 2.89 -5.74
C GLN A 129 0.72 1.77 -4.74
N HIS A 130 1.21 1.88 -3.50
CA HIS A 130 0.84 0.94 -2.43
C HIS A 130 -0.68 0.87 -2.25
N HIS A 131 -1.36 2.02 -2.20
CA HIS A 131 -2.81 2.07 -2.02
C HIS A 131 -3.57 1.31 -3.13
N ARG A 132 -3.14 1.46 -4.40
CA ARG A 132 -3.73 0.74 -5.53
C ARG A 132 -3.58 -0.79 -5.38
N PHE A 133 -2.39 -1.28 -5.02
CA PHE A 133 -2.17 -2.72 -4.79
C PHE A 133 -2.89 -3.24 -3.54
N ALA A 134 -3.02 -2.43 -2.49
CA ALA A 134 -3.74 -2.80 -1.28
C ALA A 134 -5.22 -3.06 -1.56
N VAL A 135 -5.88 -2.20 -2.35
CA VAL A 135 -7.29 -2.38 -2.75
C VAL A 135 -7.48 -3.69 -3.53
N GLY A 136 -6.63 -3.97 -4.52
CA GLY A 136 -6.68 -5.23 -5.28
C GLY A 136 -6.52 -6.46 -4.39
N THR A 137 -5.55 -6.42 -3.47
CA THR A 137 -5.31 -7.49 -2.49
C THR A 137 -6.53 -7.76 -1.62
N SER A 138 -7.17 -6.72 -1.08
CA SER A 138 -8.35 -6.87 -0.23
C SER A 138 -9.55 -7.46 -0.99
N LEU A 139 -9.78 -7.03 -2.24
CA LEU A 139 -10.85 -7.59 -3.06
C LEU A 139 -10.64 -9.09 -3.34
N LEU A 140 -9.41 -9.50 -3.65
CA LEU A 140 -9.07 -10.90 -3.86
C LEU A 140 -9.26 -11.73 -2.59
N GLN A 141 -8.91 -11.21 -1.41
CA GLN A 141 -9.17 -11.87 -0.13
C GLN A 141 -10.68 -12.04 0.14
N ILE A 142 -11.48 -11.02 -0.12
CA ILE A 142 -12.95 -11.11 0.01
C ILE A 142 -13.51 -12.18 -0.92
N ALA A 143 -13.02 -12.26 -2.17
CA ALA A 143 -13.42 -13.29 -3.12
C ALA A 143 -13.10 -14.71 -2.63
N ILE A 144 -11.90 -14.94 -2.07
CA ILE A 144 -11.50 -16.24 -1.49
C ILE A 144 -12.41 -16.63 -0.30
N VAL A 145 -12.76 -15.67 0.55
CA VAL A 145 -13.68 -15.90 1.68
C VAL A 145 -15.07 -16.30 1.16
N LEU A 146 -15.59 -15.60 0.15
CA LEU A 146 -16.87 -15.94 -0.47
C LEU A 146 -16.85 -17.31 -1.14
N GLU A 147 -15.74 -17.69 -1.77
CA GLU A 147 -15.57 -19.02 -2.33
C GLU A 147 -15.59 -20.11 -1.25
N THR A 148 -14.91 -19.88 -0.13
CA THR A 148 -14.94 -20.80 1.02
C THR A 148 -16.36 -20.97 1.55
N ILE A 149 -17.12 -19.88 1.69
CA ILE A 149 -18.51 -19.92 2.14
C ILE A 149 -19.41 -20.60 1.10
N ALA A 150 -19.17 -20.38 -0.19
CA ALA A 150 -19.91 -21.02 -1.28
C ALA A 150 -19.73 -22.55 -1.29
N ALA A 151 -18.51 -23.04 -1.02
CA ALA A 151 -18.22 -24.46 -0.88
C ALA A 151 -18.91 -25.09 0.35
N VAL A 152 -18.92 -24.38 1.49
CA VAL A 152 -19.55 -24.87 2.72
C VAL A 152 -21.08 -24.92 2.62
N LEU A 153 -21.69 -23.92 1.96
CA LEU A 153 -23.14 -23.81 1.82
C LEU A 153 -23.70 -24.51 0.57
N ASP A 154 -22.84 -25.13 -0.26
CA ASP A 154 -23.16 -25.67 -1.59
C ASP A 154 -24.02 -24.71 -2.45
N ARG A 155 -23.77 -23.39 -2.32
CA ARG A 155 -24.55 -22.34 -3.01
C ARG A 155 -23.79 -21.75 -4.18
N ARG A 156 -24.22 -22.13 -5.39
CA ARG A 156 -23.63 -21.66 -6.64
C ARG A 156 -23.77 -20.16 -6.91
N SER A 157 -24.77 -19.50 -6.33
CA SER A 157 -24.93 -18.03 -6.42
C SER A 157 -23.80 -17.29 -5.70
N LEU A 158 -23.35 -17.80 -4.55
CA LEU A 158 -22.23 -17.23 -3.81
C LEU A 158 -20.92 -17.39 -4.55
N TRP A 159 -20.73 -18.53 -5.23
CA TRP A 159 -19.56 -18.75 -6.08
C TRP A 159 -19.50 -17.73 -7.24
N TRP A 160 -20.62 -17.44 -7.90
CA TRP A 160 -20.67 -16.40 -8.93
C TRP A 160 -20.38 -15.01 -8.37
N GLY A 161 -20.87 -14.68 -7.17
CA GLY A 161 -20.55 -13.43 -6.49
C GLY A 161 -19.06 -13.31 -6.16
N GLY A 162 -18.45 -14.39 -5.63
CA GLY A 162 -17.01 -14.47 -5.39
C GLY A 162 -16.21 -14.30 -6.67
N MET A 163 -16.61 -14.94 -7.76
CA MET A 163 -15.96 -14.79 -9.06
C MET A 163 -16.05 -13.37 -9.63
N ALA A 164 -17.18 -12.70 -9.48
CA ALA A 164 -17.33 -11.30 -9.90
C ALA A 164 -16.40 -10.37 -9.12
N ILE A 165 -16.33 -10.52 -7.80
CA ILE A 165 -15.43 -9.74 -6.95
C ILE A 165 -13.97 -10.08 -7.24
N GLY A 166 -13.64 -11.35 -7.45
CA GLY A 166 -12.31 -11.82 -7.81
C GLY A 166 -11.84 -11.24 -9.15
N ALA A 167 -12.73 -11.15 -10.14
CA ALA A 167 -12.43 -10.50 -11.42
C ALA A 167 -12.15 -9.01 -11.24
N VAL A 168 -12.95 -8.29 -10.44
CA VAL A 168 -12.69 -6.87 -10.12
C VAL A 168 -11.36 -6.71 -9.37
N GLY A 169 -11.05 -7.61 -8.42
CA GLY A 169 -9.78 -7.62 -7.71
C GLY A 169 -8.58 -7.88 -8.63
N ALA A 170 -8.70 -8.80 -9.58
CA ALA A 170 -7.67 -9.08 -10.58
C ALA A 170 -7.45 -7.88 -11.53
N LEU A 171 -8.52 -7.20 -11.93
CA LEU A 171 -8.45 -5.97 -12.71
C LEU A 171 -7.80 -4.84 -11.92
N ALA A 172 -8.15 -4.68 -10.64
CA ALA A 172 -7.53 -3.69 -9.75
C ALA A 172 -6.03 -3.98 -9.55
N PHE A 173 -5.64 -5.25 -9.39
CA PHE A 173 -4.24 -5.68 -9.34
C PHE A 173 -3.50 -5.35 -10.64
N ALA A 174 -4.08 -5.68 -11.80
CA ALA A 174 -3.50 -5.32 -13.10
C ALA A 174 -3.36 -3.81 -13.27
N ASN A 175 -4.37 -3.04 -12.82
CA ASN A 175 -4.34 -1.59 -12.85
C ASN A 175 -3.22 -1.00 -11.97
N GLY A 176 -2.88 -1.67 -10.88
CA GLY A 176 -1.72 -1.29 -10.04
C GLY A 176 -0.40 -1.22 -10.81
N PHE A 177 -0.22 -2.04 -11.86
CA PHE A 177 0.97 -1.96 -12.73
C PHE A 177 0.89 -0.88 -13.79
N VAL A 178 -0.31 -0.60 -14.33
CA VAL A 178 -0.49 0.35 -15.44
C VAL A 178 -0.63 1.80 -14.92
N GLY A 179 -1.07 1.98 -13.68
CA GLY A 179 -1.22 3.30 -13.07
C GLY A 179 -2.33 4.15 -13.70
N LEU A 180 -3.30 3.52 -14.37
CA LEU A 180 -4.47 4.23 -14.90
C LEU A 180 -5.42 4.53 -13.73
N VAL A 181 -5.67 5.82 -13.48
CA VAL A 181 -6.44 6.40 -12.35
C VAL A 181 -5.63 6.56 -11.07
#